data_AF-A0A8T4J7A5-F1
#
_entry.id   AF-A0A8T4J7A5-F1
#
_cell.length_a   1.000
_cell.length_b   1.000
_cell.length_c   1.000
_cell.angle_alpha   90.00
_cell.angle_beta   90.00
_cell.angle_gamma   90.00
#
_symmetry.space_group_name_H-M   'P 1'
#
loop_
_entity.id
_entity.type
_entity.pdbx_description
1 polymer ?
#
loop_
_entity_poly.entity_id
_entity_poly.type
_entity_poly.pdbx_seq_one_letter_code
_entity_poly.pdbx_strand_id
1 'polypeptide(L)'
;MDITEKFPGVFLINGRLHTLNHIPSFAPFGEQLFKRKSKEFRPWDPNRSKAAAAIMKGIKYFPIEKGSKILYLGAAHGYTPSHLSNIIGPEGVMYAIEFSDRPFQELLPLSEKLKNIVPILADARKPELYDWIEEVDIVYVDIADPQQTEVAIRNCNKFLKDCGYLMLTVKTQSIDITKQPKEVVREEMEKVTDGLLSIIDWNMLDPFEAKHGFIVAKK
;
A
#
# COMPACT_ATOMS: atom_id res chain seq x y z
N MET A 1 -13.14 21.08 -16.69
CA MET A 1 -12.41 20.49 -15.54
C MET A 1 -12.51 18.99 -15.69
N ASP A 2 -11.38 18.33 -15.84
CA ASP A 2 -11.37 16.94 -16.30
C ASP A 2 -11.03 16.05 -15.11
N ILE A 3 -11.87 15.04 -14.89
CA ILE A 3 -11.59 13.94 -13.98
C ILE A 3 -11.21 12.78 -14.88
N THR A 4 -10.00 12.27 -14.71
CA THR A 4 -9.53 11.10 -15.45
C THR A 4 -9.29 9.98 -14.46
N GLU A 5 -9.87 8.83 -14.68
CA GLU A 5 -9.56 7.63 -13.90
C GLU A 5 -8.23 7.05 -14.40
N LYS A 6 -7.24 6.95 -13.51
CA LYS A 6 -5.88 6.47 -13.83
C LYS A 6 -5.76 4.96 -13.63
N PHE A 7 -6.37 4.48 -12.55
CA PHE A 7 -6.55 3.08 -12.20
C PHE A 7 -7.96 2.94 -11.61
N PRO A 8 -8.56 1.74 -11.58
CA PRO A 8 -9.85 1.52 -10.93
C PRO A 8 -9.89 2.15 -9.53
N GLY A 9 -10.79 3.11 -9.30
CA GLY A 9 -10.94 3.80 -8.01
C GLY A 9 -9.90 4.90 -7.70
N VAL A 10 -8.95 5.17 -8.61
CA VAL A 10 -7.93 6.22 -8.51
C VAL A 10 -8.15 7.28 -9.58
N PHE A 11 -8.35 8.52 -9.16
CA PHE A 11 -8.73 9.62 -10.03
C PHE A 11 -7.65 10.70 -10.05
N LEU A 12 -7.37 11.25 -11.23
CA LEU A 12 -6.56 12.45 -11.43
C LEU A 12 -7.49 13.64 -11.63
N ILE A 13 -7.40 14.62 -10.74
CA ILE A 13 -8.21 15.85 -10.77
C ILE A 13 -7.25 17.03 -10.65
N ASN A 14 -7.21 17.89 -11.66
CA ASN A 14 -6.28 19.03 -11.74
C ASN A 14 -4.81 18.64 -11.47
N GLY A 15 -4.38 17.49 -11.99
CA GLY A 15 -3.02 16.97 -11.83
C GLY A 15 -2.71 16.35 -10.46
N ARG A 16 -3.70 16.19 -9.57
CA ARG A 16 -3.53 15.58 -8.25
C ARG A 16 -4.32 14.28 -8.14
N LEU A 17 -3.73 13.27 -7.47
CA LEU A 17 -4.41 12.01 -7.22
C LEU A 17 -5.50 12.18 -6.16
N HIS A 18 -6.58 11.43 -6.34
CA HIS A 18 -7.70 11.36 -5.43
C HIS A 18 -8.25 9.93 -5.40
N THR A 19 -8.86 9.57 -4.28
CA THR A 19 -9.73 8.38 -4.16
C THR A 19 -11.15 8.83 -3.90
N LEU A 20 -12.14 8.01 -4.28
CA LEU A 20 -13.54 8.28 -3.92
C LEU A 20 -13.70 8.26 -2.39
N ASN A 21 -14.50 9.16 -1.83
CA ASN A 21 -14.87 9.12 -0.43
C ASN A 21 -16.20 8.40 -0.25
N HIS A 22 -16.19 7.27 0.47
CA HIS A 22 -17.44 6.53 0.75
C HIS A 22 -18.13 7.00 2.03
N ILE A 23 -17.45 7.75 2.89
CA ILE A 23 -18.02 8.30 4.12
C ILE A 23 -18.16 9.82 3.93
N PRO A 24 -19.39 10.34 3.77
CA PRO A 24 -19.61 11.75 3.46
C PRO A 24 -18.94 12.69 4.48
N SER A 25 -18.22 13.69 3.97
CA SER A 25 -17.48 14.70 4.74
C SER A 25 -16.38 14.15 5.66
N PHE A 26 -16.01 12.87 5.53
CA PHE A 26 -14.95 12.27 6.33
C PHE A 26 -13.57 12.59 5.76
N ALA A 27 -12.79 13.35 6.52
CA ALA A 27 -11.42 13.75 6.20
C ALA A 27 -10.50 13.41 7.39
N PRO A 28 -10.08 12.14 7.55
CA PRO A 28 -9.36 11.68 8.74
C PRO A 28 -8.01 12.35 8.97
N PHE A 29 -7.43 12.98 7.94
CA PHE A 29 -6.13 13.66 8.02
C PHE A 29 -6.22 15.16 7.75
N GLY A 30 -7.42 15.74 7.92
CA GLY A 30 -7.67 17.17 7.74
C GLY A 30 -7.60 17.64 6.29
N GLU A 31 -7.68 16.72 5.33
CA GLU A 31 -7.60 17.03 3.92
C GLU A 31 -8.84 17.78 3.38
N GLN A 32 -8.65 18.68 2.43
CA GLN A 32 -9.74 19.39 1.78
C GLN A 32 -10.41 18.50 0.73
N LEU A 33 -11.66 18.10 1.01
CA LEU A 33 -12.44 17.22 0.14
C LEU A 33 -12.88 17.95 -1.13
N PHE A 34 -12.77 17.27 -2.27
CA PHE A 34 -13.25 17.78 -3.54
C PHE A 34 -14.63 17.19 -3.87
N LYS A 35 -15.64 18.06 -4.01
CA LYS A 35 -17.00 17.66 -4.35
C LYS A 35 -17.29 17.93 -5.82
N ARG A 36 -17.85 16.92 -6.51
CA ARG A 36 -18.35 17.09 -7.86
C ARG A 36 -19.53 16.19 -8.13
N LYS A 37 -20.64 16.80 -8.57
CA LYS A 37 -21.95 16.14 -8.65
C LYS A 37 -22.30 15.54 -7.27
N SER A 38 -22.76 14.29 -7.23
CA SER A 38 -23.07 13.54 -6.01
C SER A 38 -21.89 12.76 -5.43
N LYS A 39 -20.65 12.96 -5.93
CA LYS A 39 -19.45 12.27 -5.47
C LYS A 39 -18.53 13.23 -4.72
N GLU A 40 -17.88 12.69 -3.69
CA GLU A 40 -16.84 13.36 -2.91
C GLU A 40 -15.53 12.61 -3.07
N PHE A 41 -14.42 13.34 -3.21
CA PHE A 41 -13.10 12.80 -3.49
C PHE A 41 -12.12 13.28 -2.42
N ARG A 42 -11.30 12.36 -1.92
CA ARG A 42 -10.22 12.64 -0.98
C ARG A 42 -8.91 12.80 -1.75
N PRO A 43 -8.19 13.93 -1.65
CA PRO A 43 -6.88 14.09 -2.28
C PRO A 43 -5.87 13.11 -1.66
N TRP A 44 -5.06 12.50 -2.50
CA TRP A 44 -4.07 11.51 -2.11
C TRP A 44 -2.66 12.02 -2.44
N ASP A 45 -1.95 12.51 -1.42
CA ASP A 45 -0.64 13.15 -1.58
C ASP A 45 0.48 12.12 -1.84
N PRO A 46 1.19 12.21 -2.98
CA PRO A 46 2.35 11.35 -3.27
C PRO A 46 3.54 11.56 -2.33
N ASN A 47 3.68 12.71 -1.65
CA ASN A 47 4.76 12.93 -0.67
C ASN A 47 4.49 12.30 0.71
N ARG A 48 3.33 11.65 0.87
CA ARG A 48 2.91 10.99 2.12
C ARG A 48 2.57 9.51 1.91
N SER A 49 2.54 9.04 0.67
CA SER A 49 2.12 7.70 0.29
C SER A 49 2.97 7.19 -0.86
N LYS A 50 3.73 6.12 -0.58
CA LYS A 50 4.58 5.46 -1.58
C LYS A 50 3.78 4.88 -2.74
N ALA A 51 2.55 4.40 -2.49
CA ALA A 51 1.64 3.96 -3.54
C ALA A 51 1.21 5.13 -4.45
N ALA A 52 0.86 6.28 -3.88
CA ALA A 52 0.52 7.48 -4.66
C ALA A 52 1.74 8.01 -5.43
N ALA A 53 2.92 8.00 -4.82
CA ALA A 53 4.17 8.31 -5.49
C ALA A 53 4.39 7.38 -6.69
N ALA A 54 4.25 6.06 -6.51
CA ALA A 54 4.43 5.08 -7.57
C ALA A 54 3.50 5.34 -8.77
N ILE A 55 2.22 5.61 -8.49
CA ILE A 55 1.21 5.99 -9.51
C ILE A 55 1.64 7.27 -10.25
N MET A 56 2.05 8.31 -9.53
CA MET A 56 2.52 9.57 -10.13
C MET A 56 3.82 9.41 -10.92
N LYS A 57 4.66 8.45 -10.53
CA LYS A 57 5.89 8.07 -11.22
C LYS A 57 5.66 7.20 -12.45
N GLY A 58 4.44 6.74 -12.67
CA GLY A 58 4.02 6.07 -13.89
C GLY A 58 4.25 4.56 -13.87
N ILE A 59 4.08 3.90 -12.73
CA ILE A 59 3.80 2.46 -12.75
C ILE A 59 2.61 2.21 -13.69
N LYS A 60 2.65 1.08 -14.39
CA LYS A 60 1.64 0.58 -15.32
C LYS A 60 0.72 -0.44 -14.66
N TYR A 61 1.18 -1.11 -13.59
CA TYR A 61 0.41 -2.13 -12.88
C TYR A 61 0.10 -1.69 -11.45
N PHE A 62 -1.20 -1.55 -11.14
CA PHE A 62 -1.71 -1.27 -9.81
C PHE A 62 -2.89 -2.22 -9.53
N PRO A 63 -2.64 -3.43 -9.00
CA PRO A 63 -3.62 -4.51 -8.93
C PRO A 63 -4.60 -4.39 -7.75
N ILE A 64 -4.85 -3.18 -7.26
CA ILE A 64 -5.81 -2.92 -6.19
C ILE A 64 -7.10 -2.40 -6.82
N GLU A 65 -8.18 -3.13 -6.65
CA GLU A 65 -9.48 -2.81 -7.21
C GLU A 65 -10.62 -3.06 -6.22
N LYS A 66 -11.85 -2.74 -6.62
CA LYS A 66 -13.03 -2.95 -5.77
C LYS A 66 -13.16 -4.43 -5.42
N GLY A 67 -13.34 -4.74 -4.14
CA GLY A 67 -13.49 -6.10 -3.63
C GLY A 67 -12.19 -6.82 -3.29
N SER A 68 -11.02 -6.24 -3.60
CA SER A 68 -9.74 -6.88 -3.27
C SER A 68 -9.56 -7.09 -1.76
N LYS A 69 -8.91 -8.20 -1.41
CA LYS A 69 -8.42 -8.50 -0.07
C LYS A 69 -6.94 -8.16 0.02
N ILE A 70 -6.56 -7.33 1.00
CA ILE A 70 -5.19 -6.84 1.15
C ILE A 70 -4.64 -7.25 2.52
N LEU A 71 -3.46 -7.85 2.55
CA LEU A 71 -2.61 -7.88 3.75
C LEU A 71 -1.64 -6.70 3.67
N TYR A 72 -1.81 -5.70 4.53
CA TYR A 72 -0.97 -4.51 4.58
C TYR A 72 0.02 -4.64 5.74
N LEU A 73 1.31 -4.73 5.45
CA LEU A 73 2.38 -4.80 6.44
C LEU A 73 2.98 -3.40 6.65
N GLY A 74 2.90 -2.88 7.89
CA GLY A 74 3.40 -1.54 8.24
C GLY A 74 2.35 -0.44 8.07
N ALA A 75 1.14 -0.67 8.57
CA ALA A 75 0.01 0.24 8.35
C ALA A 75 0.17 1.64 9.00
N ALA A 76 1.05 1.76 10.00
CA ALA A 76 1.28 2.96 10.77
C ALA A 76 -0.04 3.58 11.25
N HIS A 77 -0.19 4.90 11.11
CA HIS A 77 -1.39 5.65 11.49
C HIS A 77 -2.50 5.62 10.43
N GLY A 78 -2.36 4.81 9.37
CA GLY A 78 -3.46 4.56 8.43
C GLY A 78 -3.64 5.54 7.28
N TYR A 79 -2.68 6.43 6.98
CA TYR A 79 -2.80 7.37 5.85
C TYR A 79 -3.05 6.65 4.51
N THR A 80 -2.07 5.86 4.06
CA THR A 80 -2.19 5.05 2.84
C THR A 80 -3.30 3.99 2.96
N PRO A 81 -3.41 3.23 4.08
CA PRO A 81 -4.55 2.32 4.31
C PRO A 81 -5.93 2.96 4.09
N SER A 82 -6.15 4.21 4.52
CA SER A 82 -7.44 4.88 4.34
C SER A 82 -7.82 5.10 2.86
N HIS A 83 -6.84 5.34 1.99
CA HIS A 83 -7.06 5.53 0.56
C HIS A 83 -7.27 4.19 -0.15
N LEU A 84 -6.48 3.18 0.21
CA LEU A 84 -6.65 1.83 -0.32
C LEU A 84 -7.99 1.22 0.12
N SER A 85 -8.42 1.45 1.36
CA SER A 85 -9.76 1.11 1.87
C SER A 85 -10.86 1.72 1.00
N ASN A 86 -10.70 2.97 0.55
CA ASN A 86 -11.63 3.60 -0.38
C ASN A 86 -11.63 2.96 -1.77
N ILE A 87 -10.50 2.45 -2.25
CA ILE A 87 -10.40 1.80 -3.57
C ILE A 87 -11.07 0.42 -3.52
N ILE A 88 -10.76 -0.40 -2.51
CA ILE A 88 -11.35 -1.74 -2.36
C ILE A 88 -12.85 -1.68 -2.01
N GLY A 89 -13.28 -0.60 -1.35
CA GLY A 89 -14.68 -0.37 -1.02
C GLY A 89 -15.24 -1.38 0.00
N PRO A 90 -16.57 -1.37 0.23
CA PRO A 90 -17.20 -2.13 1.32
C PRO A 90 -17.22 -3.66 1.11
N GLU A 91 -16.98 -4.13 -0.12
CA GLU A 91 -16.91 -5.55 -0.45
C GLU A 91 -15.50 -6.14 -0.26
N GLY A 92 -14.47 -5.28 -0.17
CA GLY A 92 -13.09 -5.68 0.09
C GLY A 92 -12.76 -5.67 1.59
N VAL A 93 -11.59 -6.18 1.94
CA VAL A 93 -11.06 -6.16 3.31
C VAL A 93 -9.56 -5.91 3.31
N MET A 94 -9.08 -5.18 4.30
CA MET A 94 -7.67 -4.94 4.54
C MET A 94 -7.28 -5.37 5.94
N TYR A 95 -6.39 -6.35 6.05
CA TYR A 95 -5.73 -6.74 7.28
C TYR A 95 -4.50 -5.84 7.47
N ALA A 96 -4.61 -4.86 8.36
CA ALA A 96 -3.62 -3.81 8.56
C ALA A 96 -2.71 -4.16 9.75
N ILE A 97 -1.56 -4.76 9.45
CA ILE A 97 -0.54 -5.13 10.45
C ILE A 97 0.27 -3.89 10.82
N GLU A 98 0.35 -3.59 12.11
CA GLU A 98 1.24 -2.60 12.68
C GLU A 98 1.85 -3.16 13.98
N PHE A 99 3.15 -2.94 14.19
CA PHE A 99 3.85 -3.48 15.36
C PHE A 99 3.91 -2.47 16.52
N SER A 100 3.84 -1.18 16.21
CA SER A 100 4.08 -0.10 17.18
C SER A 100 2.78 0.39 17.81
N ASP A 101 2.71 0.39 19.14
CA ASP A 101 1.51 0.76 19.90
C ASP A 101 0.99 2.16 19.55
N ARG A 102 1.87 3.16 19.42
CA ARG A 102 1.45 4.56 19.19
C ARG A 102 0.78 4.76 17.82
N PRO A 103 1.41 4.44 16.68
CA PRO A 103 0.72 4.47 15.38
C PRO A 103 -0.54 3.60 15.36
N PHE A 104 -0.53 2.44 16.03
CA PHE A 104 -1.69 1.57 16.12
C PHE A 104 -2.87 2.25 16.83
N GLN A 105 -2.63 2.96 17.93
CA GLN A 105 -3.68 3.76 18.60
C GLN A 105 -4.29 4.82 17.69
N GLU A 106 -3.52 5.39 16.77
CA GLU A 106 -4.02 6.35 15.76
C GLU A 106 -4.81 5.66 14.64
N LEU A 107 -4.48 4.39 14.32
CA LEU A 107 -5.20 3.57 13.33
C LEU A 107 -6.58 3.11 13.83
N LEU A 108 -6.75 2.89 15.15
CA LEU A 108 -8.00 2.37 15.71
C LEU A 108 -9.24 3.24 15.38
N PRO A 109 -9.27 4.57 15.64
CA PRO A 109 -10.41 5.41 15.27
C PRO A 109 -10.73 5.41 13.77
N LEU A 110 -9.70 5.26 12.92
CA LEU A 110 -9.88 5.16 11.48
C LEU A 110 -10.63 3.86 11.12
N SER A 111 -10.22 2.72 11.70
CA SER A 111 -10.86 1.42 11.48
C SER A 111 -12.29 1.34 12.02
N GLU A 112 -12.61 2.12 13.06
CA GLU A 112 -13.98 2.24 13.56
C GLU A 112 -14.91 2.90 12.53
N LYS A 113 -14.39 3.80 11.68
CA LYS A 113 -15.16 4.45 10.61
C LYS A 113 -15.12 3.63 9.32
N LEU A 114 -13.93 3.19 8.92
CA LEU A 114 -13.68 2.38 7.73
C LEU A 114 -13.75 0.90 8.09
N LYS A 115 -14.96 0.34 8.08
CA LYS A 115 -15.25 -1.04 8.54
C LYS A 115 -14.58 -2.16 7.73
N ASN A 116 -13.99 -1.83 6.59
CA ASN A 116 -13.20 -2.76 5.78
C ASN A 116 -11.71 -2.76 6.16
N ILE A 117 -11.29 -2.02 7.19
CA ILE A 117 -9.94 -2.11 7.77
C ILE A 117 -10.02 -2.93 9.06
N VAL A 118 -9.30 -4.04 9.11
CA VAL A 118 -9.10 -4.88 10.28
C VAL A 118 -7.71 -4.58 10.85
N PRO A 119 -7.59 -3.75 11.90
CA PRO A 119 -6.30 -3.42 12.49
C PRO A 119 -5.78 -4.59 13.34
N ILE A 120 -4.51 -4.97 13.16
CA ILE A 120 -3.87 -6.06 13.90
C ILE A 120 -2.54 -5.57 14.47
N LEU A 121 -2.44 -5.56 15.80
CA LEU A 121 -1.20 -5.22 16.51
C LEU A 121 -0.30 -6.46 16.55
N ALA A 122 0.62 -6.58 15.59
CA ALA A 122 1.51 -7.73 15.48
C ALA A 122 2.81 -7.41 14.73
N ASP A 123 3.83 -8.24 14.94
CA ASP A 123 5.09 -8.16 14.21
C ASP A 123 4.99 -8.89 12.87
N ALA A 124 5.14 -8.16 11.76
CA ALA A 124 5.07 -8.72 10.40
C ALA A 124 6.12 -9.83 10.14
N ARG A 125 7.20 -9.89 10.92
CA ARG A 125 8.22 -10.95 10.85
C ARG A 125 7.71 -12.29 11.40
N LYS A 126 6.59 -12.29 12.12
CA LYS A 126 5.99 -13.44 12.80
C LYS A 126 4.56 -13.68 12.31
N PRO A 127 4.37 -14.12 11.05
CA PRO A 127 3.04 -14.36 10.47
C PRO A 127 2.24 -15.48 11.15
N GLU A 128 2.81 -16.16 12.14
CA GLU A 128 2.11 -17.09 13.04
C GLU A 128 1.21 -16.36 14.05
N LEU A 129 1.46 -15.08 14.33
CA LEU A 129 0.66 -14.29 15.28
C LEU A 129 -0.71 -13.88 14.73
N TYR A 130 -0.89 -13.95 13.42
CA TYR A 130 -2.10 -13.55 12.70
C TYR A 130 -2.47 -14.58 11.64
N ASP A 131 -2.20 -15.85 11.90
CA ASP A 131 -2.44 -16.95 10.96
C ASP A 131 -3.92 -17.33 10.78
N TRP A 132 -4.79 -16.75 11.61
CA TRP A 132 -6.24 -16.88 11.54
C TRP A 132 -6.88 -16.03 10.43
N ILE A 133 -6.11 -15.17 9.74
CA ILE A 133 -6.63 -14.43 8.57
C ILE A 133 -6.74 -15.33 7.35
N GLU A 134 -7.65 -14.98 6.44
CA GLU A 134 -7.82 -15.69 5.16
C GLU A 134 -6.73 -15.35 4.13
N GLU A 135 -6.70 -16.12 3.04
CA GLU A 135 -5.84 -15.78 1.89
C GLU A 135 -6.29 -14.46 1.22
N VAL A 136 -5.30 -13.68 0.78
CA VAL A 136 -5.47 -12.34 0.23
C VAL A 136 -5.08 -12.27 -1.24
N ASP A 137 -5.63 -11.28 -1.95
CA ASP A 137 -5.30 -11.04 -3.36
C ASP A 137 -4.01 -10.22 -3.51
N ILE A 138 -3.73 -9.35 -2.52
CA ILE A 138 -2.55 -8.48 -2.50
C ILE A 138 -1.86 -8.54 -1.13
N VAL A 139 -0.53 -8.68 -1.13
CA VAL A 139 0.32 -8.33 0.02
C VAL A 139 0.99 -6.99 -0.30
N TYR A 140 0.70 -5.97 0.50
CA TYR A 140 1.32 -4.64 0.39
C TYR A 140 2.30 -4.44 1.55
N VAL A 141 3.54 -4.07 1.26
CA VAL A 141 4.63 -4.01 2.25
C VAL A 141 5.25 -2.62 2.29
N ASP A 142 5.08 -1.94 3.43
CA ASP A 142 5.69 -0.63 3.75
C ASP A 142 6.23 -0.63 5.18
N ILE A 143 7.19 -1.53 5.41
CA ILE A 143 7.93 -1.64 6.67
C ILE A 143 9.34 -1.09 6.51
N ALA A 144 9.91 -0.56 7.59
CA ALA A 144 11.30 -0.13 7.63
C ALA A 144 12.17 -1.21 8.29
N ASP A 145 12.32 -2.36 7.62
CA ASP A 145 13.14 -3.49 8.09
C ASP A 145 14.25 -3.82 7.07
N PRO A 146 15.51 -4.04 7.50
CA PRO A 146 16.59 -4.45 6.59
C PRO A 146 16.32 -5.77 5.84
N GLN A 147 15.47 -6.63 6.39
CA GLN A 147 15.03 -7.92 5.83
C GLN A 147 13.59 -7.84 5.28
N GLN A 148 13.13 -6.66 4.87
CA GLN A 148 11.74 -6.46 4.42
C GLN A 148 11.32 -7.40 3.29
N THR A 149 12.24 -7.79 2.40
CA THR A 149 11.93 -8.67 1.27
C THR A 149 11.72 -10.10 1.72
N GLU A 150 12.55 -10.59 2.65
CA GLU A 150 12.39 -11.91 3.26
C GLU A 150 11.09 -11.98 4.07
N VAL A 151 10.75 -10.91 4.79
CA VAL A 151 9.45 -10.76 5.49
C VAL A 151 8.29 -10.77 4.49
N ALA A 152 8.41 -10.04 3.38
CA ALA A 152 7.40 -10.01 2.32
C ALA A 152 7.16 -11.41 1.74
N ILE A 153 8.23 -12.11 1.33
CA ILE A 153 8.17 -13.47 0.77
C ILE A 153 7.53 -14.43 1.77
N ARG A 154 7.91 -14.38 3.05
CA ARG A 154 7.31 -15.25 4.08
C ARG A 154 5.81 -15.02 4.23
N ASN A 155 5.35 -13.76 4.20
CA ASN A 155 3.93 -13.44 4.24
C ASN A 155 3.21 -13.85 2.94
N CYS A 156 3.82 -13.67 1.77
CA CYS A 156 3.28 -14.13 0.49
C CYS A 156 3.12 -15.65 0.42
N ASN A 157 4.10 -16.39 0.95
CA ASN A 157 4.04 -17.85 1.00
C ASN A 157 2.88 -18.35 1.87
N LYS A 158 2.55 -17.62 2.94
CA LYS A 158 1.49 -18.00 3.87
C LYS A 158 0.09 -17.54 3.46
N PHE A 159 -0.04 -16.33 2.92
CA PHE A 159 -1.35 -15.67 2.76
C PHE A 159 -1.69 -15.27 1.33
N LEU A 160 -0.71 -15.13 0.42
CA LEU A 160 -1.01 -14.66 -0.93
C LEU A 160 -1.54 -15.81 -1.78
N LYS A 161 -2.71 -15.62 -2.38
CA LYS A 161 -3.31 -16.59 -3.32
C LYS A 161 -2.41 -16.83 -4.53
N ASP A 162 -2.62 -17.97 -5.19
CA ASP A 162 -2.08 -18.19 -6.53
C ASP A 162 -2.56 -17.08 -7.47
N CYS A 163 -1.68 -16.60 -8.35
CA CYS A 163 -1.89 -15.42 -9.20
C CYS A 163 -2.07 -14.08 -8.45
N GLY A 164 -1.90 -14.05 -7.12
CA GLY A 164 -1.95 -12.83 -6.32
C GLY A 164 -0.74 -11.92 -6.55
N TYR A 165 -0.82 -10.70 -6.02
CA TYR A 165 0.20 -9.67 -6.23
C TYR A 165 0.93 -9.26 -4.94
N LEU A 166 2.24 -9.05 -5.07
CA LEU A 166 3.06 -8.38 -4.07
C LEU A 166 3.30 -6.93 -4.52
N MET A 167 3.08 -5.98 -3.61
CA MET A 167 3.44 -4.59 -3.77
C MET A 167 4.43 -4.21 -2.67
N LEU A 168 5.71 -4.16 -3.01
CA LEU A 168 6.80 -3.96 -2.05
C LEU A 168 7.41 -2.57 -2.21
N THR A 169 7.43 -1.81 -1.13
CA THR A 169 8.22 -0.58 -1.06
C THR A 169 9.62 -0.90 -0.57
N VAL A 170 10.64 -0.31 -1.18
CA VAL A 170 12.05 -0.56 -0.85
C VAL A 170 12.68 0.74 -0.38
N LYS A 171 12.91 0.87 0.92
CA LYS A 171 13.70 1.99 1.48
C LYS A 171 15.19 1.67 1.38
N THR A 172 15.86 2.22 0.36
CA THR A 172 17.23 1.78 0.04
C THR A 172 18.22 2.08 1.17
N GLN A 173 18.03 3.19 1.89
CA GLN A 173 18.88 3.58 3.02
C GLN A 173 18.75 2.69 4.26
N SER A 174 17.67 1.92 4.38
CA SER A 174 17.49 0.96 5.48
C SER A 174 18.19 -0.36 5.19
N ILE A 175 18.58 -0.61 3.92
CA ILE A 175 19.29 -1.82 3.49
C ILE A 175 20.79 -1.53 3.40
N ASP A 176 21.18 -0.60 2.52
CA ASP A 176 22.59 -0.26 2.31
C ASP A 176 22.73 1.20 1.88
N ILE A 177 23.42 1.98 2.72
CA ILE A 177 23.67 3.42 2.49
C ILE A 177 24.84 3.68 1.53
N THR A 178 25.67 2.69 1.25
CA THR A 178 26.89 2.82 0.44
C THR A 178 26.62 2.61 -1.06
N LYS A 179 25.55 1.89 -1.39
CA LYS A 179 25.15 1.57 -2.77
C LYS A 179 24.24 2.63 -3.38
N GLN A 180 24.16 2.66 -4.71
CA GLN A 180 23.16 3.51 -5.37
C GLN A 180 21.75 2.96 -5.13
N PRO A 181 20.73 3.80 -4.90
CA PRO A 181 19.37 3.33 -4.64
C PRO A 181 18.83 2.36 -5.70
N LYS A 182 19.09 2.61 -6.98
CA LYS A 182 18.66 1.72 -8.07
C LYS A 182 19.34 0.34 -8.02
N GLU A 183 20.57 0.24 -7.51
CA GLU A 183 21.27 -1.04 -7.36
C GLU A 183 20.64 -1.85 -6.24
N VAL A 184 20.39 -1.23 -5.08
CA VAL A 184 19.67 -1.88 -3.96
C VAL A 184 18.31 -2.41 -4.41
N VAL A 185 17.52 -1.61 -5.15
CA VAL A 185 16.21 -2.08 -5.65
C VAL A 185 16.35 -3.28 -6.60
N ARG A 186 17.42 -3.35 -7.39
CA ARG A 186 17.68 -4.52 -8.26
C ARG A 186 18.01 -5.78 -7.47
N GLU A 187 18.86 -5.67 -6.46
CA GLU A 187 19.18 -6.78 -5.56
C GLU A 187 17.93 -7.30 -4.84
N GLU A 188 17.04 -6.39 -4.41
CA GLU A 188 15.77 -6.79 -3.80
C GLU A 188 14.80 -7.45 -4.80
N MET A 189 14.80 -7.02 -6.07
CA MET A 189 14.03 -7.71 -7.13
C MET A 189 14.54 -9.13 -7.41
N GLU A 190 15.85 -9.36 -7.33
CA GLU A 190 16.45 -10.70 -7.46
C GLU A 190 15.94 -11.61 -6.34
N LYS A 191 15.98 -11.15 -5.09
CA LYS A 191 15.41 -11.89 -3.94
C LYS A 191 13.92 -12.20 -4.10
N VAL A 192 13.12 -11.24 -4.59
CA VAL A 192 11.69 -11.47 -4.86
C VAL A 192 11.51 -12.57 -5.91
N THR A 193 12.37 -12.60 -6.93
CA THR A 193 12.35 -13.62 -7.98
C THR A 193 12.76 -14.99 -7.45
N ASP A 194 13.78 -15.06 -6.60
CA ASP A 194 14.19 -16.27 -5.89
C ASP A 194 13.09 -16.81 -4.96
N GLY A 195 12.22 -15.92 -4.46
CA GLY A 195 11.01 -16.24 -3.70
C GLY A 195 9.84 -16.77 -4.53
N LEU A 196 10.05 -17.09 -5.80
CA LEU A 196 9.04 -17.60 -6.76
C LEU A 196 7.97 -16.57 -7.16
N LEU A 197 8.25 -15.26 -7.07
CA LEU A 197 7.38 -14.22 -7.64
C LEU A 197 8.00 -13.62 -8.91
N SER A 198 7.17 -13.34 -9.91
CA SER A 198 7.60 -12.67 -11.14
C SER A 198 7.44 -11.16 -11.02
N ILE A 199 8.52 -10.39 -11.21
CA ILE A 199 8.45 -8.93 -11.28
C ILE A 199 7.64 -8.51 -12.53
N ILE A 200 6.59 -7.72 -12.34
CA ILE A 200 5.74 -7.21 -13.44
C ILE A 200 5.91 -5.71 -13.68
N ASP A 201 6.33 -4.97 -12.64
CA ASP A 201 6.57 -3.53 -12.73
C ASP A 201 7.47 -3.06 -11.60
N TRP A 202 8.16 -1.94 -11.81
CA TRP A 202 8.88 -1.27 -10.74
C TRP A 202 9.19 0.18 -11.11
N ASN A 203 9.41 1.02 -10.10
CA ASN A 203 9.88 2.39 -10.32
C ASN A 203 10.61 2.95 -9.10
N MET A 204 11.44 3.96 -9.32
CA MET A 204 11.96 4.82 -8.25
C MET A 204 10.94 5.90 -7.92
N LEU A 205 10.88 6.31 -6.65
CA LEU A 205 9.86 7.23 -6.16
C LEU A 205 10.29 8.70 -6.09
N ASP A 206 11.57 9.01 -6.35
CA ASP A 206 12.07 10.38 -6.47
C ASP A 206 11.29 11.17 -7.54
N PRO A 207 10.85 12.41 -7.28
CA PRO A 207 11.21 13.26 -6.14
C PRO A 207 10.26 13.18 -4.93
N PHE A 208 9.17 12.41 -4.99
CA PHE A 208 8.14 12.41 -3.93
C PHE A 208 8.61 11.71 -2.66
N GLU A 209 9.24 10.54 -2.83
CA GLU A 209 9.78 9.73 -1.74
C GLU A 209 11.23 9.40 -2.08
N ALA A 210 12.15 10.28 -1.66
CA ALA A 210 13.54 10.18 -2.08
C ALA A 210 14.18 8.87 -1.62
N LYS A 211 15.00 8.25 -2.47
CA LYS A 211 15.71 6.98 -2.16
C LYS A 211 14.78 5.82 -1.79
N HIS A 212 13.59 5.80 -2.37
CA HIS A 212 12.66 4.67 -2.28
C HIS A 212 12.40 4.07 -3.67
N GLY A 213 12.34 2.75 -3.72
CA GLY A 213 11.83 1.98 -4.84
C GLY A 213 10.42 1.45 -4.55
N PHE A 214 9.70 1.10 -5.60
CA PHE A 214 8.42 0.42 -5.54
C PHE A 214 8.44 -0.72 -6.55
N ILE A 215 8.15 -1.92 -6.08
CA ILE A 215 8.17 -3.16 -6.86
C ILE A 215 6.76 -3.74 -6.87
N VAL A 216 6.30 -4.17 -8.03
CA VAL A 216 5.08 -4.97 -8.20
C VAL A 216 5.48 -6.32 -8.77
N ALA A 217 5.10 -7.38 -8.08
CA ALA A 217 5.35 -8.75 -8.49
C ALA A 217 4.07 -9.58 -8.43
N LYS A 218 4.06 -10.69 -9.15
CA LYS A 218 2.94 -11.64 -9.21
C LYS A 218 3.43 -13.02 -8.75
N LYS A 219 2.66 -13.70 -7.91
CA LYS A 219 2.88 -15.09 -7.51
C LYS A 219 2.46 -16.05 -8.63
#